data_AF-A0A3C1L3M5-F1
#
_entry.id   AF-A0A3C1L3M5-F1
#
_cell.length_a   1.000
_cell.length_b   1.000
_cell.length_c   1.000
_cell.angle_alpha   90.00
_cell.angle_beta   90.00
_cell.angle_gamma   90.00
#
_symmetry.space_group_name_H-M   'P 1'
#
loop_
_entity.id
_entity.type
_entity.pdbx_description
1 polymer ?
#
loop_
_entity_poly.entity_id
_entity_poly.type
_entity_poly.pdbx_seq_one_letter_code
_entity_poly.pdbx_strand_id
1 'polypeptide(L)'
;MSRSAWGAAASVMVAVVLLVAGVSKVARPTEWRSQSQGLGVPWVLARVVPFVEIVLGALLLVQVQRHAVAWCAVVLFGVFTGLLLVRLAQGRRPPCACFGSLSSKPIGPGHVARNAVFIVAAVLAATL
;
A
#
# COMPACT_ATOMS: atom_id res chain seq x y z
N MET A 1 4.68 13.15 26.16
CA MET A 1 3.45 12.39 25.83
C MET A 1 2.94 12.61 24.41
N SER A 2 3.14 13.78 23.76
CA SER A 2 2.59 14.05 22.41
C SER A 2 3.21 13.22 21.28
N ARG A 3 4.55 13.12 21.17
CA ARG A 3 5.23 12.45 20.03
C ARG A 3 4.84 10.98 19.84
N SER A 4 4.83 10.21 20.92
CA SER A 4 4.48 8.79 20.86
C SER A 4 3.01 8.54 20.47
N ALA A 5 2.10 9.46 20.81
CA ALA A 5 0.69 9.37 20.41
C ALA A 5 0.51 9.62 18.91
N TRP A 6 1.24 10.58 18.35
CA TRP A 6 1.27 10.83 16.90
C TRP A 6 1.81 9.63 16.12
N GLY A 7 2.88 9.00 16.62
CA GLY A 7 3.43 7.78 16.03
C GLY A 7 2.46 6.60 16.02
N ALA A 8 1.72 6.41 17.12
CA ALA A 8 0.68 5.37 17.21
C ALA A 8 -0.51 5.67 16.28
N ALA A 9 -0.98 6.92 16.22
CA ALA A 9 -2.07 7.31 15.31
C ALA A 9 -1.68 7.12 13.85
N ALA A 10 -0.46 7.50 13.47
CA ALA A 10 0.08 7.25 12.14
C ALA A 10 0.17 5.75 11.83
N SER A 11 0.61 4.93 12.80
CA SER A 11 0.63 3.47 12.67
C SER A 11 -0.75 2.89 12.43
N VAL A 12 -1.76 3.31 13.19
CA VAL A 12 -3.15 2.84 13.02
C VAL A 12 -3.70 3.24 11.65
N MET A 13 -3.44 4.46 11.18
CA MET A 13 -3.87 4.88 9.85
C MET A 13 -3.24 4.02 8.76
N VAL A 14 -1.93 3.78 8.82
CA VAL A 14 -1.23 2.90 7.87
C VAL A 14 -1.74 1.46 7.96
N ALA A 15 -2.00 0.97 9.16
CA ALA A 15 -2.55 -0.36 9.41
C ALA A 15 -3.90 -0.55 8.71
N VAL A 16 -4.85 0.38 8.93
CA VAL A 16 -6.16 0.34 8.30
C VAL A 16 -6.04 0.37 6.78
N VAL A 17 -5.17 1.22 6.24
CA VAL A 17 -4.93 1.31 4.79
C VAL A 17 -4.44 -0.01 4.22
N LEU A 18 -3.43 -0.64 4.84
CA LEU A 18 -2.88 -1.91 4.40
C LEU A 18 -3.89 -3.05 4.53
N LEU A 19 -4.65 -3.11 5.62
CA LEU A 19 -5.69 -4.12 5.83
C LEU A 19 -6.79 -4.01 4.76
N VAL A 20 -7.30 -2.79 4.52
CA VAL A 20 -8.32 -2.57 3.48
C VAL A 20 -7.78 -2.92 2.10
N ALA A 21 -6.53 -2.55 1.80
CA ALA A 21 -5.89 -2.83 0.53
C ALA A 21 -5.64 -4.33 0.29
N GLY A 22 -5.23 -5.07 1.33
CA GLY A 22 -4.99 -6.51 1.24
C GLY A 22 -6.29 -7.32 1.19
N VAL A 23 -7.25 -7.00 2.07
CA VAL A 23 -8.57 -7.65 2.09
C VAL A 23 -9.32 -7.41 0.78
N SER A 24 -9.26 -6.21 0.19
CA SER A 24 -9.94 -5.95 -1.09
C SER A 24 -9.37 -6.81 -2.23
N LYS A 25 -8.04 -7.05 -2.25
CA LYS A 25 -7.39 -7.91 -3.25
C LYS A 25 -7.72 -9.39 -3.05
N VAL A 26 -7.82 -9.85 -1.80
CA VAL A 26 -8.25 -11.22 -1.48
C VAL A 26 -9.73 -11.43 -1.79
N ALA A 27 -10.59 -10.45 -1.52
CA ALA A 27 -12.02 -10.52 -1.77
C ALA A 27 -12.37 -10.51 -3.27
N ARG A 28 -11.52 -9.91 -4.12
CA ARG A 28 -11.75 -9.80 -5.57
C ARG A 28 -10.53 -10.29 -6.38
N PRO A 29 -10.22 -11.59 -6.35
CA PRO A 29 -8.98 -12.14 -6.92
C PRO A 29 -8.95 -12.07 -8.46
N THR A 30 -10.10 -12.12 -9.13
CA THR A 30 -10.22 -11.99 -10.59
C THR A 30 -9.86 -10.60 -11.06
N GLU A 31 -10.39 -9.57 -10.39
CA GLU A 31 -10.04 -8.16 -10.65
C GLU A 31 -8.58 -7.87 -10.33
N TRP A 32 -8.09 -8.37 -9.19
CA TRP A 32 -6.67 -8.22 -8.83
C TRP A 32 -5.74 -8.87 -9.87
N ARG A 33 -6.12 -10.02 -10.42
CA ARG A 33 -5.35 -10.70 -11.47
C ARG A 33 -5.25 -9.88 -12.75
N SER A 34 -6.36 -9.31 -13.24
CA SER A 34 -6.32 -8.49 -14.46
C SER A 34 -5.55 -7.17 -14.23
N GLN A 35 -5.73 -6.53 -13.08
CA GLN A 35 -5.05 -5.28 -12.73
C GLN A 35 -3.53 -5.48 -12.54
N SER A 36 -3.11 -6.54 -11.86
CA SER A 36 -1.67 -6.85 -11.67
C SER A 36 -0.97 -7.17 -12.98
N GLN A 37 -1.65 -7.85 -13.91
CA GLN A 37 -1.16 -8.04 -15.28
C GLN A 37 -1.03 -6.71 -16.04
N GLY A 38 -1.99 -5.80 -15.91
CA GLY A 38 -1.91 -4.45 -16.48
C GLY A 38 -0.74 -3.62 -15.94
N LEU A 39 -0.34 -3.88 -14.68
CA LEU A 39 0.89 -3.33 -14.08
C LEU A 39 2.16 -4.11 -14.44
N GLY A 40 2.06 -5.19 -15.21
CA GLY A 40 3.15 -6.08 -15.60
C GLY A 40 3.86 -6.74 -14.43
N VAL A 41 3.15 -6.98 -13.32
CA VAL A 41 3.67 -7.70 -12.16
C VAL A 41 3.49 -9.20 -12.38
N PRO A 42 4.54 -10.04 -12.21
CA PRO A 42 4.42 -11.48 -12.27
C PRO A 42 3.37 -12.01 -11.28
N TRP A 43 2.58 -13.00 -11.71
CA TRP A 43 1.47 -13.53 -10.89
C TRP A 43 1.93 -14.09 -9.54
N VAL A 44 3.12 -14.66 -9.47
CA VAL A 44 3.70 -15.18 -8.21
C VAL A 44 3.82 -14.07 -7.17
N LEU A 45 4.36 -12.92 -7.55
CA LEU A 45 4.46 -11.75 -6.68
C LEU A 45 3.08 -11.18 -6.36
N ALA A 46 2.22 -11.05 -7.38
CA ALA A 46 0.87 -10.53 -7.19
C ALA A 46 0.04 -11.36 -6.20
N ARG A 47 0.24 -12.68 -6.13
CA ARG A 47 -0.45 -13.55 -5.16
C ARG A 47 0.03 -13.33 -3.73
N VAL A 48 1.30 -12.97 -3.52
CA VAL A 48 1.90 -12.80 -2.19
C VAL A 48 1.58 -11.43 -1.60
N VAL A 49 1.53 -10.38 -2.43
CA VAL A 49 1.31 -8.99 -2.01
C VAL A 49 0.11 -8.80 -1.05
N PRO A 50 -1.10 -9.33 -1.32
CA PRO A 50 -2.24 -9.15 -0.43
C PRO A 50 -2.02 -9.69 0.99
N PHE A 51 -1.31 -10.82 1.12
CA PHE A 51 -1.00 -11.41 2.42
C PHE A 51 0.05 -10.56 3.15
N VAL A 52 1.04 -10.04 2.44
CA VAL A 52 2.04 -9.11 3.01
C VAL A 52 1.35 -7.85 3.54
N GLU A 53 0.42 -7.28 2.78
CA GLU A 53 -0.38 -6.13 3.21
C GLU A 53 -1.17 -6.42 4.49
N ILE A 54 -1.87 -7.55 4.54
CA ILE A 54 -2.68 -7.94 5.71
C ILE A 54 -1.78 -8.15 6.95
N VAL A 55 -0.66 -8.87 6.80
CA VAL A 55 0.25 -9.16 7.91
C VAL A 55 0.88 -7.87 8.45
N LEU A 56 1.42 -7.02 7.58
CA LEU A 56 1.99 -5.73 8.00
C LEU A 56 0.92 -4.84 8.65
N GLY A 57 -0.28 -4.79 8.07
CA GLY A 57 -1.40 -4.03 8.62
C GLY A 57 -1.82 -4.53 10.01
N ALA A 58 -1.94 -5.84 10.20
CA ALA A 58 -2.29 -6.44 11.49
C ALA A 58 -1.22 -6.14 12.56
N LEU A 59 0.06 -6.34 12.22
CA LEU A 59 1.17 -6.08 13.14
C LEU A 59 1.25 -4.60 13.55
N LEU A 60 1.04 -3.68 12.61
CA LEU A 60 0.97 -2.24 12.92
C LEU A 60 -0.24 -1.88 13.75
N LEU A 61 -1.38 -2.55 13.56
CA LEU A 61 -2.60 -2.30 14.34
C LEU A 61 -2.38 -2.65 15.82
N VAL A 62 -1.80 -3.83 16.10
CA VAL A 62 -1.48 -4.28 17.45
C VAL A 62 -0.16 -3.72 18.00
N GLN A 63 0.49 -2.81 17.26
CA GLN A 63 1.74 -2.13 17.62
C GLN A 63 2.94 -3.07 17.85
N VAL A 64 2.91 -4.28 17.29
CA VAL A 64 4.01 -5.25 17.43
C VAL A 64 5.18 -4.83 16.54
N GLN A 65 6.36 -4.63 17.15
CA GLN A 65 7.57 -4.17 16.46
C GLN A 65 7.32 -2.95 15.55
N ARG A 66 6.49 -2.01 16.02
CA ARG A 66 5.94 -0.88 15.25
C ARG A 66 6.96 -0.23 14.30
N HIS A 67 8.14 0.11 14.81
CA HIS A 67 9.18 0.80 14.03
C HIS A 67 9.67 -0.05 12.84
N ALA A 68 10.00 -1.32 13.06
CA ALA A 68 10.47 -2.22 12.01
C ALA A 68 9.38 -2.50 10.97
N VAL A 69 8.15 -2.77 11.43
CA VAL A 69 7.01 -3.05 10.54
C VAL A 69 6.62 -1.80 9.74
N ALA A 70 6.72 -0.61 10.32
CA ALA A 70 6.46 0.65 9.63
C ALA A 70 7.47 0.91 8.51
N TRP A 71 8.76 0.58 8.71
CA TRP A 71 9.75 0.62 7.64
C TRP A 71 9.42 -0.35 6.50
N CYS A 72 8.94 -1.56 6.80
CA CYS A 72 8.44 -2.48 5.77
C CYS A 72 7.27 -1.87 4.99
N ALA A 73 6.35 -1.18 5.66
CA ALA A 73 5.25 -0.47 5.00
C ALA A 73 5.75 0.68 4.11
N VAL A 74 6.76 1.45 4.54
CA VAL A 74 7.41 2.48 3.70
C VAL A 74 7.95 1.87 2.41
N VAL A 75 8.69 0.76 2.52
CA VAL A 75 9.25 0.05 1.36
C VAL A 75 8.13 -0.41 0.43
N LEU A 76 7.07 -1.02 0.98
CA LEU A 76 5.95 -1.51 0.20
C LEU A 76 5.23 -0.39 -0.57
N PHE A 77 4.89 0.72 0.10
CA PHE A 77 4.30 1.88 -0.58
C PHE A 77 5.26 2.53 -1.58
N GLY A 78 6.57 2.53 -1.31
CA GLY A 78 7.61 2.98 -2.22
C GLY A 78 7.61 2.16 -3.52
N VAL A 79 7.58 0.83 -3.41
CA VAL A 79 7.49 -0.08 -4.56
C VAL A 79 6.21 0.17 -5.36
N PHE A 80 5.06 0.29 -4.71
CA PHE A 80 3.80 0.61 -5.39
C PHE A 80 3.87 1.95 -6.13
N THR A 81 4.46 2.97 -5.50
CA THR A 81 4.63 4.29 -6.11
C THR A 81 5.56 4.23 -7.31
N GLY A 82 6.69 3.52 -7.20
CA GLY A 82 7.62 3.31 -8.31
C GLY A 82 6.95 2.65 -9.50
N LEU A 83 6.15 1.59 -9.27
CA LEU A 83 5.37 0.95 -10.33
C LEU A 83 4.40 1.92 -11.01
N LEU A 84 3.67 2.74 -10.23
CA LEU A 84 2.76 3.75 -10.79
C LEU A 84 3.51 4.79 -11.63
N LEU A 85 4.65 5.29 -11.14
CA LEU A 85 5.48 6.28 -11.83
C LEU A 85 6.04 5.73 -13.15
N VAL A 86 6.54 4.49 -13.15
CA VAL A 86 7.04 3.84 -14.38
C VAL A 86 5.93 3.71 -15.42
N ARG A 87 4.71 3.31 -15.02
CA ARG A 87 3.58 3.18 -15.95
C ARG A 87 3.11 4.53 -16.48
N LEU A 88 3.04 5.56 -15.62
CA LEU A 88 2.73 6.93 -16.05
C LEU A 88 3.78 7.48 -17.01
N ALA A 89 5.07 7.25 -16.76
CA ALA A 89 6.16 7.65 -17.65
C ALA A 89 6.12 6.95 -19.01
N GLN A 90 5.62 5.71 -19.05
CA GLN A 90 5.33 4.98 -20.29
C GLN A 90 4.07 5.45 -21.02
N GLY A 91 3.37 6.48 -20.52
CA GLY A 91 2.09 6.95 -21.05
C GLY A 91 0.93 5.97 -20.84
N ARG A 92 1.14 4.87 -20.11
CA ARG A 92 0.13 3.84 -19.85
C ARG A 92 -0.67 4.22 -18.61
N ARG A 93 -1.99 4.17 -18.71
CA ARG A 93 -2.90 4.47 -17.59
C ARG A 93 -3.81 3.29 -17.25
N PRO A 94 -3.26 2.12 -16.86
CA PRO A 94 -4.07 1.01 -16.37
C PRO A 94 -4.90 1.44 -15.14
N PRO A 95 -5.99 0.72 -14.81
CA PRO A 95 -6.71 0.92 -13.56
C PRO A 95 -5.78 0.74 -12.35
N CYS A 96 -5.98 1.52 -11.29
CA CYS A 96 -5.12 1.51 -10.12
C CYS A 96 -5.29 0.22 -9.29
N ALA A 97 -4.28 -0.65 -9.31
CA ALA A 97 -4.34 -1.95 -8.63
C ALA A 97 -3.93 -1.90 -7.14
N CYS A 98 -3.28 -0.81 -6.69
CA CYS A 98 -2.66 -0.75 -5.36
C CYS A 98 -3.66 -0.87 -4.19
N PHE A 99 -4.95 -0.61 -4.43
CA PHE A 99 -6.02 -0.70 -3.41
C PHE A 99 -7.10 -1.72 -3.82
N GLY A 100 -6.77 -2.62 -4.74
CA GLY A 100 -7.73 -3.53 -5.37
C GLY A 100 -8.78 -2.77 -6.18
N SER A 101 -10.01 -3.29 -6.17
CA SER A 101 -11.15 -2.79 -6.94
C SER A 101 -11.74 -1.45 -6.48
N LEU A 102 -11.27 -0.90 -5.37
CA LEU A 102 -11.76 0.37 -4.83
C LEU A 102 -11.38 1.58 -5.72
N SER A 103 -10.49 1.38 -6.69
CA SER A 103 -10.04 2.42 -7.61
C SER A 103 -9.97 1.92 -9.05
N SER A 104 -11.12 1.80 -9.71
CA SER A 104 -11.22 1.48 -11.14
C SER A 104 -10.86 2.65 -12.06
N LYS A 105 -10.46 3.80 -11.50
CA LYS A 105 -10.06 4.98 -12.28
C LYS A 105 -8.68 4.76 -12.89
N PRO A 106 -8.42 5.28 -14.11
CA PRO A 106 -7.08 5.27 -14.69
C PRO A 106 -6.08 5.89 -13.72
N ILE A 107 -4.88 5.29 -13.62
CA ILE A 107 -3.81 5.87 -12.80
C ILE A 107 -3.49 7.30 -13.25
N GLY A 108 -3.16 8.14 -12.29
CA GLY A 108 -2.95 9.57 -12.48
C GLY A 108 -2.22 10.20 -11.30
N PRO A 109 -1.89 11.50 -11.35
CA PRO A 109 -1.06 12.18 -10.36
C PRO A 109 -1.62 12.07 -8.93
N GLY A 110 -2.95 12.09 -8.78
CA GLY A 110 -3.60 11.94 -7.48
C GLY A 110 -3.32 10.60 -6.78
N HIS A 111 -3.07 9.53 -7.52
CA HIS A 111 -2.71 8.23 -6.94
C HIS A 111 -1.28 8.24 -6.37
N VAL A 112 -0.37 8.92 -7.05
CA VAL A 112 1.00 9.13 -6.58
C VAL A 112 1.00 10.00 -5.32
N ALA A 113 0.23 11.10 -5.34
CA ALA A 113 0.08 11.97 -4.17
C ALA A 113 -0.50 11.22 -2.96
N ARG A 114 -1.52 10.37 -3.17
CA ARG A 114 -2.09 9.54 -2.10
C ARG A 114 -1.05 8.58 -1.51
N ASN A 115 -0.29 7.88 -2.34
CA ASN A 115 0.78 7.01 -1.83
C ASN A 115 1.87 7.80 -1.10
N ALA A 116 2.22 9.00 -1.57
CA ALA A 116 3.18 9.86 -0.88
C ALA A 116 2.71 10.22 0.53
N VAL A 117 1.42 10.52 0.72
CA VAL A 117 0.83 10.73 2.06
C VAL A 117 0.97 9.48 2.94
N PHE A 118 0.72 8.29 2.40
CA PHE A 118 0.87 7.04 3.16
C PHE A 118 2.34 6.72 3.49
N ILE A 119 3.27 7.06 2.60
CA ILE A 119 4.71 6.95 2.87
C ILE A 119 5.09 7.87 4.03
N VAL A 120 4.68 9.14 3.99
CA VAL A 120 4.96 10.11 5.07
C VAL A 120 4.39 9.60 6.39
N ALA A 121 3.15 9.11 6.39
CA ALA A 121 2.54 8.53 7.59
C ALA A 121 3.31 7.30 8.11
N ALA A 122 3.75 6.42 7.23
CA ALA A 122 4.54 5.25 7.61
C ALA A 122 5.92 5.67 8.16
N VAL A 123 6.55 6.71 7.62
CA VAL A 123 7.79 7.28 8.18
C VAL A 123 7.56 7.86 9.56
N LEU A 124 6.48 8.61 9.78
CA LEU A 124 6.10 9.11 11.11
C LEU A 124 5.87 7.96 12.10
N ALA A 125 5.16 6.91 11.68
CA ALA A 125 4.98 5.70 12.48
C ALA A 125 6.31 4.99 12.78
N ALA A 126 7.27 5.05 11.87
CA ALA A 126 8.59 4.44 12.03
C ALA A 126 9.53 5.25 12.94
N THR A 127 9.30 6.56 13.13
CA THR A 127 10.28 7.46 13.76
C THR A 127 9.84 8.10 15.07
N LEU A 128 8.53 8.15 15.38
CA LEU A 128 7.98 8.87 16.54
C LEU A 128 7.70 8.02 17.79
#